data_AF-A0A1Q3U625-F1
#
_entry.id   AF-A0A1Q3U625-F1
#
_cell.length_a   1.000
_cell.length_b   1.000
_cell.length_c   1.000
_cell.angle_alpha   90.00
_cell.angle_beta   90.00
_cell.angle_gamma   90.00
#
_symmetry.space_group_name_H-M   'P 1'
#
loop_
_entity.id
_entity.type
_entity.pdbx_description
1 polymer ?
#
loop_
_entity_poly.entity_id
_entity_poly.type
_entity_poly.pdbx_seq_one_letter_code
_entity_poly.pdbx_strand_id
1 'polypeptide(L)'
;MAAFDINANFTKMHRMQKNRWLSLLVLLIFMACKNPQKAPPEIQTHQINADTTSANFFPVTSFLKGQLHEIKSLPVNPIRIMIHGQKEDSAWMKLNDIENELSPFFSFTIDSANLKPWFEQKSFLDQTLNAYTFTYDPVKTLPDSISVKHFDVYVNPDDNRVSRIYIVLKKTQNSEQQLTWQTGKWARIITLLTGDDGNTTVVSDKKIIWDY
;
A
#
# COMPACT_ATOMS: atom_id res chain seq x y z
N MET A 1 -25.63 15.95 -37.82
CA MET A 1 -26.96 15.61 -38.39
C MET A 1 -26.72 15.24 -39.85
N ALA A 2 -27.19 14.04 -40.23
CA ALA A 2 -27.33 13.44 -41.56
C ALA A 2 -26.51 14.02 -42.75
N ALA A 3 -25.57 13.31 -43.35
CA ALA A 3 -25.71 12.06 -44.12
C ALA A 3 -26.16 12.26 -45.58
N PHE A 4 -25.28 11.79 -46.49
CA PHE A 4 -25.60 10.94 -47.66
C PHE A 4 -26.37 11.60 -48.83
N ASP A 5 -26.19 11.29 -50.11
CA ASP A 5 -25.26 10.46 -50.90
C ASP A 5 -25.67 10.71 -52.39
N ILE A 6 -25.17 9.89 -53.32
CA ILE A 6 -25.78 9.46 -54.61
C ILE A 6 -24.77 9.55 -55.77
N ASN A 7 -23.87 8.57 -55.79
CA ASN A 7 -23.87 7.36 -56.65
C ASN A 7 -24.40 7.40 -58.11
N ALA A 8 -23.71 6.61 -58.94
CA ALA A 8 -24.13 5.81 -60.12
C ALA A 8 -23.45 6.20 -61.45
N ASN A 9 -22.41 5.47 -61.89
CA ASN A 9 -22.40 4.23 -62.70
C ASN A 9 -22.74 4.42 -64.19
N PHE A 10 -21.82 4.05 -65.10
CA PHE A 10 -22.14 3.24 -66.29
C PHE A 10 -20.91 2.66 -67.04
N THR A 11 -20.84 1.32 -67.07
CA THR A 11 -20.38 0.36 -68.13
C THR A 11 -19.23 0.72 -69.10
N LYS A 12 -18.13 -0.05 -69.18
CA LYS A 12 -17.94 -1.44 -69.71
C LYS A 12 -17.84 -1.50 -71.25
N MET A 13 -16.67 -1.83 -71.81
CA MET A 13 -16.54 -2.88 -72.83
C MET A 13 -15.10 -3.37 -73.07
N HIS A 14 -14.98 -4.69 -73.18
CA HIS A 14 -13.80 -5.54 -73.38
C HIS A 14 -13.18 -5.49 -74.78
N ARG A 15 -11.88 -5.83 -74.87
CA ARG A 15 -11.38 -6.73 -75.92
C ARG A 15 -10.21 -7.57 -75.40
N MET A 16 -10.43 -8.88 -75.32
CA MET A 16 -9.42 -9.91 -75.04
C MET A 16 -8.50 -10.09 -76.25
N GLN A 17 -7.23 -10.41 -76.06
CA GLN A 17 -6.66 -11.75 -76.33
C GLN A 17 -5.12 -11.76 -76.37
N LYS A 18 -4.54 -12.87 -75.87
CA LYS A 18 -3.19 -13.41 -76.07
C LYS A 18 -2.04 -12.78 -75.26
N ASN A 19 -1.71 -13.42 -74.13
CA ASN A 19 -0.44 -14.15 -74.01
C ASN A 19 -0.36 -14.92 -72.69
N ARG A 20 -0.55 -16.23 -72.80
CA ARG A 20 -0.45 -17.22 -71.72
C ARG A 20 1.02 -17.60 -71.54
N TRP A 21 1.82 -16.80 -70.84
CA TRP A 21 3.20 -17.19 -70.46
C TRP A 21 3.80 -16.32 -69.34
N LEU A 22 2.99 -15.94 -68.34
CA LEU A 22 3.48 -15.13 -67.21
C LEU A 22 2.74 -15.43 -65.90
N SER A 23 2.56 -16.71 -65.57
CA SER A 23 1.90 -17.12 -64.31
C SER A 23 2.59 -18.31 -63.64
N LEU A 24 3.92 -18.27 -63.53
CA LEU A 24 4.67 -19.30 -62.80
C LEU A 24 5.85 -18.75 -61.95
N LEU A 25 5.82 -17.48 -61.54
CA LEU A 25 6.88 -16.86 -60.73
C LEU A 25 6.37 -16.10 -59.49
N VAL A 26 5.15 -16.38 -59.01
CA VAL A 26 4.57 -15.70 -57.82
C VAL A 26 4.02 -16.73 -56.81
N LEU A 27 4.74 -17.83 -56.59
CA LEU A 27 4.32 -18.88 -55.65
C LEU A 27 5.46 -19.44 -54.79
N LEU A 28 6.44 -18.62 -54.38
CA LEU A 28 7.58 -19.06 -53.57
C LEU A 28 7.98 -18.09 -52.44
N ILE A 29 7.03 -17.39 -51.80
CA ILE A 29 7.34 -16.53 -50.62
C ILE A 29 6.36 -16.69 -49.45
N PHE A 30 5.86 -17.90 -49.19
CA PHE A 30 5.14 -18.19 -47.92
C PHE A 30 5.66 -19.46 -47.25
N MET A 31 6.90 -19.42 -46.79
CA MET A 31 7.36 -20.20 -45.64
C MET A 31 8.07 -19.27 -44.66
N ALA A 32 7.26 -18.47 -43.97
CA ALA A 32 7.66 -17.80 -42.74
C ALA A 32 7.28 -18.72 -41.55
N CYS A 33 8.21 -18.82 -40.60
CA CYS A 33 8.24 -19.80 -39.52
C CYS A 33 6.96 -19.83 -38.65
N LYS A 34 6.46 -21.04 -38.37
CA LYS A 34 5.61 -21.32 -37.22
C LYS A 34 6.48 -21.33 -35.96
N ASN A 35 6.43 -20.27 -35.16
CA ASN A 35 6.96 -20.28 -33.80
C ASN A 35 5.80 -20.66 -32.85
N PRO A 36 5.91 -21.69 -31.99
CA PRO A 36 4.88 -21.96 -31.00
C PRO A 36 4.79 -20.80 -30.02
N GLN A 37 3.66 -20.10 -30.08
CA GLN A 37 3.29 -18.99 -29.22
C GLN A 37 3.06 -19.56 -27.81
N LYS A 38 4.05 -19.44 -26.93
CA LYS A 38 3.87 -19.67 -25.49
C LYS A 38 2.82 -18.68 -25.00
N ALA A 39 1.81 -19.21 -24.30
CA ALA A 39 0.81 -18.43 -23.61
C ALA A 39 1.47 -17.35 -22.74
N PRO A 40 0.84 -16.18 -22.55
CA PRO A 40 1.33 -15.17 -21.61
C PRO A 40 1.55 -15.83 -20.24
N PRO A 41 2.66 -15.58 -19.54
CA PRO A 41 2.84 -16.11 -18.21
C PRO A 41 1.71 -15.58 -17.33
N GLU A 42 0.93 -16.51 -16.81
CA GLU A 42 0.02 -16.31 -15.69
C GLU A 42 0.82 -15.58 -14.59
N ILE A 43 0.30 -14.44 -14.12
CA ILE A 43 0.91 -13.71 -12.99
C ILE A 43 0.78 -14.65 -11.79
N GLN A 44 1.84 -15.40 -11.54
CA GLN A 44 2.04 -16.10 -10.30
C GLN A 44 2.15 -15.03 -9.23
N THR A 45 1.09 -14.86 -8.45
CA THR A 45 1.19 -14.24 -7.13
C THR A 45 2.19 -15.11 -6.37
N HIS A 46 3.47 -14.70 -6.38
CA HIS A 46 4.46 -15.29 -5.51
C HIS A 46 4.06 -14.93 -4.08
N GLN A 47 3.16 -15.73 -3.50
CA GLN A 47 3.18 -15.91 -2.06
C GLN A 47 4.54 -16.52 -1.77
N ILE A 48 5.45 -15.68 -1.31
CA ILE A 48 6.63 -16.16 -0.61
C ILE A 48 6.06 -16.87 0.61
N ASN A 49 5.87 -18.19 0.48
CA ASN A 49 5.66 -19.05 1.63
C ASN A 49 6.84 -18.76 2.56
N ALA A 50 6.55 -18.11 3.68
CA ALA A 50 7.53 -17.84 4.70
C ALA A 50 8.15 -19.20 5.07
N ASP A 51 9.39 -19.38 4.65
CA ASP A 51 10.18 -20.56 4.97
C ASP A 51 10.14 -20.74 6.49
N THR A 52 10.03 -21.98 6.96
CA THR A 52 9.83 -22.33 8.38
C THR A 52 11.13 -22.17 9.19
N THR A 53 11.90 -21.14 8.87
CA THR A 53 12.98 -20.60 9.68
C THR A 53 12.39 -19.41 10.40
N SER A 54 12.49 -19.36 11.74
CA SER A 54 11.89 -18.33 12.59
C SER A 54 12.02 -16.92 12.02
N ALA A 55 11.03 -16.46 11.25
CA ALA A 55 10.99 -15.09 10.78
C ALA A 55 10.90 -14.21 12.02
N ASN A 56 11.95 -13.44 12.28
CA ASN A 56 11.94 -12.46 13.33
C ASN A 56 11.02 -11.32 12.86
N PHE A 57 9.97 -11.05 13.62
CA PHE A 57 9.12 -9.89 13.42
C PHE A 57 9.97 -8.62 13.47
N PHE A 58 9.63 -7.67 12.61
CA PHE A 58 10.24 -6.36 12.63
C PHE A 58 9.97 -5.67 13.99
N PRO A 59 10.99 -5.14 14.69
CA PRO A 59 10.83 -4.56 16.03
C PRO A 59 10.25 -3.14 15.96
N VAL A 60 8.96 -3.02 15.67
CA VAL A 60 8.25 -1.74 15.44
C VAL A 60 8.46 -0.77 16.60
N THR A 61 8.30 -1.21 17.85
CA THR A 61 8.42 -0.31 19.01
C THR A 61 9.83 0.28 19.12
N SER A 62 10.88 -0.52 18.88
CA SER A 62 12.27 -0.06 18.91
C SER A 62 12.56 0.90 17.77
N PHE A 63 12.05 0.61 16.57
CA PHE A 63 12.17 1.50 15.42
C PHE A 63 11.53 2.87 15.69
N LEU A 64 10.29 2.90 16.18
CA LEU A 64 9.58 4.15 16.46
C LEU A 64 10.25 4.96 17.58
N LYS A 65 10.79 4.30 18.62
CA LYS A 65 11.59 4.98 19.66
C LYS A 65 12.86 5.60 19.09
N GLY A 66 13.54 4.92 18.16
CA GLY A 66 14.68 5.47 17.43
C GLY A 66 14.30 6.70 16.61
N GLN A 67 13.20 6.62 15.86
CA GLN A 67 12.68 7.76 15.10
C GLN A 67 12.26 8.94 15.99
N LEU A 68 11.67 8.67 17.16
CA LEU A 68 11.36 9.73 18.13
C LEU A 68 12.62 10.41 18.67
N HIS A 69 13.71 9.67 18.87
CA HIS A 69 15.00 10.23 19.25
C HIS A 69 15.55 11.17 18.15
N GLU A 70 15.44 10.78 16.88
CA GLU A 70 15.81 11.64 15.75
C GLU A 70 14.99 12.94 15.74
N ILE A 71 13.67 12.86 15.92
CA ILE A 71 12.80 14.05 15.97
C ILE A 71 13.20 14.99 17.12
N LYS A 72 13.56 14.45 18.28
CA LYS A 72 14.02 15.24 19.44
C LYS A 72 15.35 15.95 19.19
N SER A 73 16.14 15.50 18.21
CA SER A 73 17.41 16.13 17.82
C SER A 73 17.24 17.25 16.78
N LEU A 74 16.03 17.46 16.25
CA LEU A 74 15.78 18.49 15.25
C LEU A 74 15.90 19.91 15.85
N PRO A 75 16.38 20.88 15.05
CA PRO A 75 16.52 22.26 15.50
C PRO A 75 15.18 23.00 15.64
N VAL A 76 14.10 22.42 15.12
CA VAL A 76 12.76 23.04 15.07
C VAL A 76 11.75 22.09 15.70
N ASN A 77 10.84 22.67 16.49
CA ASN A 77 9.73 21.95 17.11
C ASN A 77 8.72 21.47 16.05
N PRO A 78 8.17 20.25 16.13
CA PRO A 78 7.11 19.78 15.23
C PRO A 78 5.85 20.66 15.24
N ILE A 79 5.10 20.66 14.14
CA ILE A 79 3.77 21.27 14.07
C ILE A 79 2.72 20.19 14.29
N ARG A 80 1.80 20.42 15.23
CA ARG A 80 0.57 19.64 15.38
C ARG A 80 -0.56 20.34 14.62
N ILE A 81 -1.28 19.57 13.82
CA ILE A 81 -2.52 19.95 13.15
C ILE A 81 -3.65 19.11 13.76
N MET A 82 -4.68 19.76 14.26
CA MET A 82 -5.92 19.15 14.73
C MET A 82 -6.98 19.30 13.65
N ILE A 83 -7.62 18.21 13.24
CA ILE A 83 -8.63 18.19 12.18
C ILE A 83 -9.99 17.91 12.79
N HIS A 84 -10.92 18.86 12.66
CA HIS A 84 -12.30 18.76 13.12
C HIS A 84 -13.26 18.99 11.96
N GLY A 85 -13.63 17.91 11.27
CA GLY A 85 -14.45 17.99 10.06
C GLY A 85 -13.70 18.72 8.93
N GLN A 86 -14.14 19.93 8.59
CA GLN A 86 -13.51 20.77 7.57
C GLN A 86 -12.56 21.84 8.13
N LYS A 87 -12.39 21.91 9.46
CA LYS A 87 -11.52 22.90 10.11
C LYS A 87 -10.21 22.25 10.52
N GLU A 88 -9.12 22.99 10.34
CA GLU A 88 -7.78 22.59 10.77
C GLU A 88 -7.18 23.69 11.64
N ASP A 89 -6.70 23.30 12.83
CA ASP A 89 -5.99 24.19 13.75
C ASP A 89 -4.54 23.72 13.87
N SER A 90 -3.58 24.60 13.55
CA SER A 90 -2.15 24.30 13.64
C SER A 90 -1.48 25.00 14.82
N ALA A 91 -0.57 24.30 15.48
CA ALA A 91 0.22 24.85 16.57
C ALA A 91 1.59 24.17 16.66
N TRP A 92 2.62 24.93 17.03
CA TRP A 92 3.91 24.36 17.40
C TRP A 92 3.75 23.48 18.65
N MET A 93 4.35 22.29 18.61
CA MET A 93 4.33 21.29 19.67
C MET A 93 5.68 21.23 20.36
N LYS A 94 5.71 21.18 21.70
CA LYS A 94 6.97 20.97 22.41
C LYS A 94 7.45 19.54 22.19
N LEU A 95 8.77 19.35 22.08
CA LEU A 95 9.36 18.02 21.86
C LEU A 95 8.94 16.98 22.93
N ASN A 96 8.79 17.41 24.18
CA ASN A 96 8.35 16.53 25.27
C ASN A 96 6.88 16.09 25.14
N ASP A 97 6.05 16.86 24.43
CA ASP A 97 4.62 16.56 24.28
C ASP A 97 4.38 15.45 23.22
N ILE A 98 5.31 15.28 22.28
CA ILE A 98 5.22 14.26 21.23
C ILE A 98 5.18 12.85 21.84
N GLU A 99 6.02 12.62 22.85
CA GLU A 99 6.10 11.32 23.52
C GLU A 99 4.79 10.99 24.24
N ASN A 100 4.14 12.00 24.85
CA ASN A 100 2.84 11.81 25.49
C ASN A 100 1.77 11.41 24.46
N GLU A 101 1.73 12.07 23.31
CA GLU A 101 0.78 11.79 22.23
C GLU A 101 0.98 10.39 21.62
N LEU A 102 2.23 9.93 21.53
CA LEU A 102 2.58 8.62 20.96
C LEU A 102 2.61 7.49 22.00
N SER A 103 2.57 7.80 23.30
CA SER A 103 2.69 6.83 24.39
C SER A 103 1.77 5.60 24.27
N PRO A 104 0.51 5.69 23.76
CA PRO A 104 -0.32 4.51 23.59
C PRO A 104 0.32 3.46 22.67
N PHE A 105 1.05 3.89 21.64
CA PHE A 105 1.72 3.02 20.66
C PHE A 105 3.06 2.47 21.14
N PHE A 106 3.57 2.94 22.29
CA PHE A 106 4.80 2.45 22.92
C PHE A 106 4.56 1.60 24.16
N SER A 107 3.33 1.59 24.67
CA SER A 107 2.93 0.87 25.88
C SER A 107 3.11 -0.65 25.76
N PHE A 108 2.94 -1.18 24.55
CA PHE A 108 3.13 -2.58 24.23
C PHE A 108 4.35 -2.76 23.32
N THR A 109 5.19 -3.76 23.62
CA THR A 109 6.40 -4.03 22.83
C THR A 109 6.04 -4.94 21.65
N ILE A 110 6.04 -4.37 20.45
CA ILE A 110 5.79 -5.06 19.18
C ILE A 110 7.12 -5.65 18.71
N ASP A 111 7.38 -6.89 19.13
CA ASP A 111 8.55 -7.68 18.74
C ASP A 111 8.23 -9.18 18.64
N SER A 112 9.22 -9.96 18.22
CA SER A 112 9.10 -11.43 18.08
C SER A 112 8.82 -12.13 19.41
N ALA A 113 9.35 -11.62 20.52
CA ALA A 113 9.23 -12.29 21.82
C ALA A 113 7.79 -12.21 22.37
N ASN A 114 7.14 -11.06 22.16
CA ASN A 114 5.82 -10.78 22.71
C ASN A 114 4.67 -11.17 21.76
N LEU A 115 4.87 -11.10 20.44
CA LEU A 115 3.76 -11.22 19.47
C LEU A 115 3.73 -12.49 18.65
N LYS A 116 4.85 -13.20 18.49
CA LYS A 116 4.89 -14.42 17.69
C LYS A 116 3.87 -15.50 18.11
N PRO A 117 3.50 -15.66 19.39
CA PRO A 117 2.44 -16.60 19.76
C PRO A 117 1.03 -16.17 19.34
N TRP A 118 0.82 -14.90 18.98
CA TRP A 118 -0.49 -14.27 18.82
C TRP A 118 -0.76 -13.78 17.41
N PHE A 119 0.29 -13.48 16.64
CA PHE A 119 0.20 -12.91 15.29
C PHE A 119 0.90 -13.79 14.28
N GLU A 120 0.45 -13.71 13.03
CA GLU A 120 1.17 -14.19 11.87
C GLU A 120 1.68 -13.00 11.05
N GLN A 121 2.81 -13.19 10.39
CA GLN A 121 3.34 -12.22 9.43
C GLN A 121 3.03 -12.70 8.02
N LYS A 122 2.42 -11.84 7.21
CA LYS A 122 2.30 -11.99 5.76
C LYS A 122 3.21 -10.98 5.08
N SER A 123 3.76 -11.34 3.93
CA SER A 123 4.60 -10.45 3.13
C SER A 123 4.07 -10.39 1.71
N PHE A 124 3.89 -9.19 1.18
CA PHE A 124 3.42 -8.97 -0.20
C PHE A 124 4.12 -7.75 -0.82
N LEU A 125 4.41 -7.84 -2.13
CA LEU A 125 4.88 -6.69 -2.90
C LEU A 125 3.67 -5.91 -3.40
N ASP A 126 3.37 -4.79 -2.76
CA ASP A 126 2.31 -3.89 -3.18
C ASP A 126 2.78 -3.02 -4.34
N GLN A 127 2.34 -3.35 -5.56
CA GLN A 127 2.68 -2.60 -6.77
C GLN A 127 2.02 -1.21 -6.81
N THR A 128 0.90 -1.00 -6.11
CA THR A 128 0.21 0.30 -6.09
C THR A 128 0.93 1.30 -5.20
N LEU A 129 1.57 0.82 -4.13
CA LEU A 129 2.37 1.61 -3.19
C LEU A 129 3.87 1.54 -3.48
N ASN A 130 4.30 0.69 -4.41
CA ASN A 130 5.70 0.33 -4.67
C ASN A 130 6.47 0.02 -3.37
N ALA A 131 5.93 -0.90 -2.57
CA ALA A 131 6.48 -1.26 -1.26
C ALA A 131 6.35 -2.76 -0.99
N TYR A 132 7.33 -3.33 -0.27
CA TYR A 132 7.12 -4.59 0.44
C TYR A 132 6.32 -4.28 1.71
N THR A 133 5.14 -4.86 1.81
CA THR A 133 4.28 -4.73 2.98
C THR A 133 4.37 -6.00 3.81
N PHE A 134 4.81 -5.86 5.05
CA PHE A 134 4.69 -6.89 6.07
C PHE A 134 3.46 -6.60 6.92
N THR A 135 2.45 -7.46 6.80
CA THR A 135 1.19 -7.35 7.52
C THR A 135 1.17 -8.33 8.67
N TYR A 136 0.74 -7.87 9.83
CA TYR A 136 0.67 -8.66 11.05
C TYR A 136 -0.75 -8.66 11.60
N ASP A 137 -1.38 -9.84 11.54
CA ASP A 137 -2.75 -10.06 12.00
C ASP A 137 -2.80 -11.12 13.11
N PRO A 138 -3.76 -11.02 14.05
CA PRO A 138 -3.95 -12.04 15.08
C PRO A 138 -4.39 -13.38 14.47
N VAL A 139 -3.76 -14.47 14.90
CA VAL A 139 -4.16 -15.83 14.49
C VAL A 139 -5.23 -16.45 15.40
N LYS A 140 -5.52 -15.81 16.53
CA LYS A 140 -6.49 -16.23 17.52
C LYS A 140 -7.00 -15.04 18.33
N THR A 141 -8.03 -15.28 19.13
CA THR A 141 -8.55 -14.28 20.07
C THR A 141 -7.43 -13.78 21.00
N LEU A 142 -7.25 -12.47 21.02
CA LEU A 142 -6.26 -11.81 21.85
C LEU A 142 -6.75 -11.68 23.31
N PRO A 143 -5.87 -11.83 24.31
CA PRO A 143 -6.18 -11.48 25.69
C PRO A 143 -6.36 -9.96 25.82
N ASP A 144 -7.11 -9.52 26.82
CA ASP A 144 -7.35 -8.08 27.06
C ASP A 144 -6.07 -7.28 27.38
N SER A 145 -4.97 -7.94 27.73
CA SER A 145 -3.66 -7.32 27.92
C SER A 145 -2.97 -6.88 26.62
N ILE A 146 -3.41 -7.38 25.46
CA ILE A 146 -2.84 -7.01 24.15
C ILE A 146 -3.81 -6.07 23.45
N SER A 147 -3.44 -4.79 23.39
CA SER A 147 -4.24 -3.75 22.74
C SER A 147 -4.01 -3.67 21.23
N VAL A 148 -2.87 -4.14 20.72
CA VAL A 148 -2.57 -4.12 19.29
C VAL A 148 -3.52 -5.07 18.56
N LYS A 149 -4.24 -4.57 17.56
CA LYS A 149 -5.16 -5.37 16.73
C LYS A 149 -4.54 -5.78 15.40
N HIS A 150 -3.70 -4.91 14.83
CA HIS A 150 -3.16 -5.05 13.49
C HIS A 150 -2.02 -4.05 13.34
N PHE A 151 -1.01 -4.40 12.54
CA PHE A 151 -0.02 -3.43 12.07
C PHE A 151 0.61 -3.85 10.74
N ASP A 152 0.99 -2.85 9.95
CA ASP A 152 1.70 -3.01 8.70
C ASP A 152 3.05 -2.28 8.77
N VAL A 153 4.07 -2.89 8.19
CA VAL A 153 5.39 -2.28 7.96
C VAL A 153 5.65 -2.23 6.47
N TYR A 154 5.78 -1.02 5.94
CA TYR A 154 6.07 -0.78 4.53
C TYR A 154 7.56 -0.51 4.36
N VAL A 155 8.19 -1.28 3.48
CA VAL A 155 9.61 -1.18 3.17
C VAL A 155 9.77 -0.80 1.70
N ASN A 156 10.57 0.23 1.43
CA ASN A 156 10.90 0.62 0.07
C ASN A 156 11.77 -0.47 -0.58
N PRO A 157 11.39 -1.02 -1.75
CA PRO A 157 12.13 -2.09 -2.42
C PRO A 157 13.51 -1.66 -2.91
N ASP A 158 13.74 -0.37 -3.14
CA ASP A 158 14.97 0.14 -3.74
C ASP A 158 16.12 0.24 -2.72
N ASP A 159 15.82 0.69 -1.50
CA ASP A 159 16.82 0.97 -0.46
C ASP A 159 16.65 0.13 0.82
N ASN A 160 15.63 -0.73 0.86
CA ASN A 160 15.26 -1.58 2.00
C ASN A 160 15.00 -0.80 3.31
N ARG A 161 14.64 0.48 3.22
CA ARG A 161 14.29 1.29 4.39
C ARG A 161 12.80 1.23 4.67
N VAL A 162 12.44 1.24 5.96
CA VAL A 162 11.05 1.39 6.38
C VAL A 162 10.56 2.77 6.00
N SER A 163 9.55 2.84 5.14
CA SER A 163 8.96 4.08 4.65
C SER A 163 7.73 4.51 5.46
N ARG A 164 6.97 3.52 5.95
CA ARG A 164 5.74 3.74 6.72
C ARG A 164 5.50 2.60 7.70
N ILE A 165 4.89 2.93 8.83
CA ILE A 165 4.28 1.97 9.75
C ILE A 165 2.82 2.37 9.97
N TYR A 166 1.93 1.40 9.92
CA TYR A 166 0.52 1.58 10.28
C TYR A 166 0.21 0.67 11.48
N ILE A 167 -0.45 1.19 12.52
CA ILE A 167 -0.81 0.44 13.73
C ILE A 167 -2.25 0.73 14.10
N VAL A 168 -3.02 -0.31 14.42
CA VAL A 168 -4.35 -0.22 15.00
C VAL A 168 -4.34 -0.75 16.43
N LEU A 169 -4.77 0.08 17.37
CA LEU A 169 -4.94 -0.28 18.78
C LEU A 169 -6.41 -0.31 19.15
N LYS A 170 -6.82 -1.31 19.93
CA LYS A 170 -8.05 -1.30 20.73
C LYS A 170 -7.84 -0.35 21.91
N LYS A 171 -8.67 0.68 22.02
CA LYS A 171 -8.66 1.63 23.14
C LYS A 171 -9.71 1.28 24.19
N THR A 172 -10.92 0.97 23.73
CA THR A 172 -12.03 0.42 24.53
C THR A 172 -12.72 -0.68 23.71
N GLN A 173 -13.84 -1.22 24.18
CA GLN A 173 -14.62 -2.20 23.39
C GLN A 173 -15.11 -1.61 22.05
N ASN A 174 -15.46 -0.33 22.03
CA ASN A 174 -16.09 0.34 20.88
C ASN A 174 -15.20 1.44 20.27
N SER A 175 -13.95 1.56 20.71
CA SER A 175 -13.04 2.60 20.22
C SER A 175 -11.69 2.05 19.83
N GLU A 176 -11.18 2.56 18.71
CA GLU A 176 -9.87 2.24 18.18
C GLU A 176 -9.03 3.51 18.01
N GLN A 177 -7.72 3.32 18.06
CA GLN A 177 -6.76 4.37 17.77
C GLN A 177 -5.79 3.87 16.72
N GLN A 178 -5.67 4.63 15.62
CA GLN A 178 -4.86 4.29 14.47
C GLN A 178 -3.68 5.25 14.40
N LEU A 179 -2.46 4.71 14.21
CA LEU A 179 -1.26 5.49 13.91
C LEU A 179 -0.83 5.19 12.49
N THR A 180 -0.67 6.23 11.69
CA THR A 180 0.13 6.18 10.46
C THR A 180 1.40 6.97 10.70
N TRP A 181 2.53 6.26 10.75
CA TRP A 181 3.87 6.83 10.85
C TRP A 181 4.52 6.87 9.48
N GLN A 182 4.89 8.05 9.00
CA GLN A 182 5.68 8.23 7.80
C GLN A 182 7.11 8.59 8.20
N THR A 183 8.06 7.69 7.92
CA THR A 183 9.47 7.81 8.32
C THR A 183 10.05 9.15 7.89
N GLY A 184 10.66 9.86 8.84
CA GLY A 184 11.28 11.16 8.59
C GLY A 184 10.31 12.30 8.27
N LYS A 185 8.98 12.10 8.26
CA LYS A 185 8.03 13.13 7.80
C LYS A 185 6.98 13.57 8.81
N TRP A 186 6.10 12.65 9.18
CA TRP A 186 4.93 12.96 9.99
C TRP A 186 4.34 11.71 10.63
N ALA A 187 3.54 11.93 11.66
CA ALA A 187 2.67 10.93 12.26
C ALA A 187 1.22 11.43 12.21
N ARG A 188 0.26 10.56 11.90
CA ARG A 188 -1.17 10.87 12.01
C ARG A 188 -1.82 9.89 12.96
N ILE A 189 -2.56 10.41 13.94
CA ILE A 189 -3.29 9.65 14.94
C ILE A 189 -4.77 9.92 14.74
N ILE A 190 -5.53 8.87 14.43
CA ILE A 190 -6.98 8.93 14.28
C ILE A 190 -7.61 8.10 15.39
N THR A 191 -8.58 8.67 16.10
CA THR A 191 -9.42 7.93 17.05
C THR A 191 -10.78 7.71 16.42
N LEU A 192 -11.20 6.46 16.40
CA LEU A 192 -12.48 6.02 15.88
C LEU A 192 -13.37 5.56 17.03
N LEU A 193 -14.66 5.84 16.93
CA LEU A 193 -15.70 5.32 17.81
C LEU A 193 -16.77 4.63 16.96
N THR A 194 -17.04 3.37 17.26
CA THR A 194 -18.11 2.58 16.65
C THR A 194 -19.35 2.69 17.53
N GLY A 195 -20.44 3.20 16.97
CA GLY A 195 -21.74 3.29 17.63
C GLY A 195 -22.43 1.93 17.72
N ASP A 196 -23.50 1.86 18.52
CA ASP A 196 -24.33 0.65 18.67
C ASP A 196 -25.04 0.26 17.36
N ASP A 197 -25.18 1.21 16.43
CA ASP A 197 -25.69 1.04 15.07
C ASP A 197 -24.66 0.42 14.10
N GLY A 198 -23.43 0.18 14.57
CA GLY A 198 -22.30 -0.33 13.77
C GLY A 198 -21.58 0.75 12.95
N ASN A 199 -22.04 2.00 12.97
CA ASN A 199 -21.39 3.09 12.24
C ASN A 199 -20.13 3.55 12.98
N THR A 200 -19.05 3.73 12.23
CA THR A 200 -17.77 4.21 12.79
C THR A 200 -17.58 5.68 12.45
N THR A 201 -17.29 6.49 13.47
CA THR A 201 -17.09 7.94 13.35
C THR A 201 -15.68 8.33 13.80
N VAL A 202 -15.11 9.34 13.13
CA VAL A 202 -13.84 9.94 13.55
C VAL A 202 -14.13 10.94 14.66
N VAL A 203 -13.64 10.65 15.87
CA VAL A 203 -13.82 11.52 17.04
C VAL A 203 -12.59 12.39 17.33
N SER A 204 -11.44 12.03 16.78
CA SER A 204 -10.22 12.83 16.85
C SER A 204 -9.31 12.50 15.68
N ASP A 205 -8.71 13.52 15.08
CA ASP A 205 -7.73 13.38 14.01
C ASP A 205 -6.63 14.41 14.22
N LYS A 206 -5.42 13.91 14.43
CA LYS A 206 -4.24 14.71 14.73
C LYS A 206 -3.13 14.34 13.77
N LYS A 207 -2.44 15.34 13.22
CA LYS A 207 -1.23 15.14 12.43
C LYS A 207 -0.08 15.91 13.07
N ILE A 208 1.06 15.25 13.25
CA ILE A 208 2.30 15.83 13.77
C ILE A 208 3.30 15.81 12.63
N ILE A 209 3.83 16.97 12.23
CA ILE A 209 4.71 17.14 11.07
C ILE A 209 6.06 17.69 11.55
N TRP A 210 7.15 17.09 11.08
CA TRP A 210 8.52 17.51 11.39
C TRP A 210 9.44 17.59 10.16
N ASP A 211 8.92 17.28 8.97
CA ASP A 211 9.53 17.54 7.66
C ASP A 211 8.93 18.82 7.09
N TYR A 212 9.78 19.80 6.84
CA TYR A 212 9.43 21.19 6.48
C TYR A 212 9.95 21.55 5.10
#